data_AF-A0AAW1IDX7-F1
#
_entry.id   AF-A0AAW1IDX7-F1
#
_cell.length_a   1.000
_cell.length_b   1.000
_cell.length_c   1.000
_cell.angle_alpha   90.00
_cell.angle_beta   90.00
_cell.angle_gamma   90.00
#
_symmetry.space_group_name_H-M   'P 1'
#
loop_
_entity.id
_entity.type
_entity.pdbx_description
1 polymer ?
#
loop_
_entity_poly.entity_id
_entity_poly.type
_entity_poly.pdbx_seq_one_letter_code
_entity_poly.pdbx_strand_id
1 'polypeptide(L)'
;MVRNYKRKSDRAKNYNKENIAQTLIELEGGLIIVHGASKKYKIPKTTLHDHLKGKHGSKSRTYCRGLVIPLEHEETLANGLKTLKRWGFGLSRKEVLLYLTM
;
A
#
# COMPACT_ATOMS: atom_id res chain seq x y z
N MET A 1 1.02 13.84 2.95
CA MET A 1 2.43 14.30 2.91
C MET A 1 3.32 13.09 2.63
N VAL A 2 4.03 13.05 1.50
CA VAL A 2 4.97 11.96 1.19
C VAL A 2 6.19 12.13 2.11
N ARG A 3 6.51 11.12 2.94
CA ARG A 3 7.71 11.17 3.78
C ARG A 3 8.94 11.05 2.89
N ASN A 4 9.74 12.12 2.80
CA ASN A 4 11.10 12.08 2.23
C ASN A 4 12.03 11.32 3.18
N TYR A 5 11.90 10.00 3.23
CA TYR A 5 12.70 9.15 4.11
C TYR A 5 14.11 8.97 3.55
N LYS A 6 15.10 9.49 4.28
CA LYS A 6 16.52 9.13 4.07
C LYS A 6 16.84 7.94 4.97
N ARG A 7 17.29 6.82 4.38
CA ARG A 7 17.72 5.64 5.14
C ARG A 7 18.92 5.99 6.01
N LYS A 8 18.90 5.56 7.28
CA LYS A 8 20.04 5.70 8.20
C LYS A 8 21.14 4.64 7.98
N SER A 9 20.79 3.50 7.38
CA SER A 9 21.68 2.36 7.22
C SER A 9 22.24 2.24 5.81
N ASP A 10 23.51 1.85 5.71
CA ASP A 10 24.20 1.61 4.43
C ASP A 10 23.93 0.22 3.81
N ARG A 11 23.19 -0.65 4.49
CA ARG A 11 22.88 -2.02 4.02
C ARG A 11 22.24 -2.08 2.62
N ALA A 12 21.58 -0.99 2.21
CA ALA A 12 20.93 -0.88 0.90
C ALA A 12 21.90 -0.53 -0.25
N LYS A 13 23.16 -0.18 0.04
CA LYS A 13 24.16 0.19 -0.98
C LYS A 13 24.58 -0.98 -1.87
N ASN A 14 24.34 -2.22 -1.44
CA ASN A 14 24.78 -3.41 -2.15
C ASN A 14 24.08 -3.65 -3.49
N TYR A 15 22.94 -2.99 -3.76
CA TYR A 15 22.21 -3.16 -5.01
C TYR A 15 21.61 -1.85 -5.52
N ASN A 16 21.74 -1.61 -6.82
CA ASN A 16 21.21 -0.41 -7.49
C ASN A 16 19.76 -0.64 -7.96
N LYS A 17 19.03 0.45 -8.23
CA LYS A 17 17.69 0.42 -8.83
C LYS A 17 17.67 -0.27 -10.19
N GLU A 18 18.71 -0.08 -10.99
CA GLU A 18 18.87 -0.72 -12.31
C GLU A 18 18.94 -2.24 -12.17
N ASN A 19 19.72 -2.74 -11.20
CA ASN A 19 19.80 -4.17 -10.91
C ASN A 19 18.45 -4.75 -10.52
N ILE A 20 17.67 -4.01 -9.71
CA ILE A 20 16.30 -4.44 -9.33
C ILE A 20 15.42 -4.54 -10.59
N ALA A 21 15.42 -3.52 -11.45
CA ALA A 21 14.61 -3.52 -12.66
C ALA A 21 14.95 -4.72 -13.57
N GLN A 22 16.25 -4.96 -13.80
CA GLN A 22 16.70 -6.10 -14.60
C GLN A 22 16.31 -7.43 -13.97
N THR A 23 16.42 -7.56 -12.64
CA THR A 23 16.01 -8.80 -11.94
C THR A 23 14.53 -9.09 -12.06
N LEU A 24 13.67 -8.07 -12.04
CA LEU A 24 12.23 -8.25 -12.16
C LEU A 24 11.85 -8.71 -13.56
N ILE A 25 12.49 -8.16 -14.60
CA ILE A 25 12.30 -8.60 -15.99
C ILE A 25 12.70 -10.08 -16.15
N GLU A 26 13.86 -10.47 -15.62
CA GLU A 26 14.33 -11.86 -15.70
C GLU A 26 13.45 -12.85 -14.89
N LEU A 27 12.87 -12.40 -13.76
CA LEU A 27 11.98 -13.21 -12.93
C LEU A 27 10.58 -13.35 -13.54
N GLU A 28 10.00 -12.28 -14.08
CA GLU A 28 8.71 -12.30 -14.77
C GLU A 28 8.78 -13.10 -16.06
N GLY A 29 9.91 -13.01 -16.78
CA GLY A 29 10.18 -13.84 -17.96
C GLY A 29 10.49 -15.31 -17.66
N GLY A 30 10.53 -15.71 -16.39
CA GLY A 30 10.81 -17.10 -15.97
C GLY A 30 12.23 -17.59 -16.30
N LEU A 31 13.13 -16.69 -16.69
CA LEU A 31 14.50 -17.03 -17.11
C LEU A 31 15.35 -17.51 -15.93
N ILE A 32 15.07 -17.00 -14.73
CA ILE A 32 15.83 -17.31 -13.51
C ILE A 32 14.88 -17.44 -12.32
N ILE A 33 15.20 -18.36 -11.41
CA ILE A 33 14.49 -18.52 -10.13
C ILE A 33 14.98 -17.46 -9.12
N VAL A 34 14.13 -17.05 -8.17
CA VAL A 34 14.44 -16.09 -7.10
C VAL A 34 15.79 -16.36 -6.41
N HIS A 35 16.13 -17.64 -6.19
CA HIS A 35 17.42 -17.99 -5.60
C HIS A 35 18.61 -17.63 -6.50
N GLY A 36 18.50 -17.88 -7.80
CA GLY A 36 19.52 -17.54 -8.80
C GLY A 36 19.67 -16.03 -8.95
N ALA A 37 18.56 -15.29 -9.02
CA ALA A 37 18.57 -13.83 -9.07
C ALA A 37 19.25 -13.22 -7.83
N SER A 38 18.96 -13.75 -6.63
CA SER A 38 19.59 -13.30 -5.38
C SER A 38 21.11 -13.49 -5.38
N LYS A 39 21.61 -14.61 -5.90
CA LYS A 39 23.06 -14.86 -6.04
C LYS A 39 23.71 -13.96 -7.10
N LYS A 40 23.08 -13.84 -8.28
CA LYS A 40 23.60 -13.08 -9.43
C LYS A 40 23.70 -11.59 -9.14
N TYR A 41 22.65 -11.00 -8.56
CA TYR A 41 22.56 -9.56 -8.34
C TYR A 41 22.85 -9.12 -6.91
N LYS A 42 23.18 -10.07 -6.01
CA LYS A 42 23.44 -9.84 -4.58
C LYS A 42 22.28 -9.13 -3.85
N ILE A 43 21.06 -9.33 -4.32
CA ILE A 43 19.84 -8.78 -3.72
C ILE A 43 19.28 -9.81 -2.73
N PRO A 44 18.94 -9.41 -1.48
CA PRO A 44 18.29 -10.32 -0.54
C PRO A 44 16.97 -10.88 -1.10
N LYS A 45 16.72 -12.17 -0.88
CA LYS A 45 15.49 -12.86 -1.32
C LYS A 45 14.22 -12.15 -0.83
N THR A 46 14.22 -11.67 0.41
CA THR A 46 13.09 -10.95 1.01
C THR A 46 12.77 -9.69 0.23
N THR A 47 13.79 -8.93 -0.17
CA THR A 47 13.64 -7.72 -0.99
C THR A 47 13.03 -8.06 -2.35
N LEU A 48 13.53 -9.11 -3.02
CA LEU A 48 12.95 -9.57 -4.30
C LEU A 48 11.48 -9.95 -4.15
N HIS A 49 11.12 -10.71 -3.12
CA HIS A 49 9.72 -11.06 -2.85
C HIS A 49 8.82 -9.85 -2.57
N ASP A 50 9.32 -8.85 -1.84
CA ASP A 50 8.56 -7.62 -1.58
C ASP A 50 8.31 -6.81 -2.84
N HIS A 51 9.29 -6.75 -3.76
CA HIS A 51 9.11 -6.13 -5.07
C HIS A 51 8.12 -6.93 -5.94
N LEU A 52 8.24 -8.26 -6.00
CA LEU A 52 7.30 -9.12 -6.75
C LEU A 52 5.87 -9.01 -6.23
N LYS A 53 5.67 -8.88 -4.91
CA LYS A 53 4.35 -8.71 -4.29
C LYS A 53 3.83 -7.26 -4.35
N GLY A 54 4.57 -6.33 -4.98
CA GLY A 54 4.18 -4.93 -5.07
C GLY A 54 4.10 -4.20 -3.72
N LYS A 55 4.71 -4.74 -2.65
CA LYS A 55 4.68 -4.13 -1.32
C LYS A 55 5.52 -2.87 -1.22
N HIS A 56 6.51 -2.72 -2.11
CA HIS A 56 7.40 -1.58 -2.12
C HIS A 56 6.73 -0.38 -2.81
N GLY A 57 6.55 0.72 -2.08
CA GLY A 57 5.97 1.96 -2.63
C GLY A 57 4.45 1.95 -2.80
N SER A 58 3.77 0.84 -2.49
CA SER A 58 2.30 0.79 -2.46
C SER A 58 1.76 1.75 -1.39
N LYS A 59 0.89 2.67 -1.81
CA LYS A 59 0.13 3.50 -0.85
C LYS A 59 -0.81 2.59 -0.10
N SER A 60 -0.68 2.53 1.23
CA SER A 60 -1.64 1.80 2.05
C SER A 60 -3.01 2.44 1.88
N ARG A 61 -4.01 1.65 1.46
CA ARG A 61 -5.42 2.07 1.47
C ARG A 61 -6.05 1.89 2.84
N THR A 62 -5.46 1.03 3.67
CA THR A 62 -5.90 0.73 5.03
C THR A 62 -4.96 1.38 6.05
N TYR A 63 -5.51 2.02 7.07
CA TYR A 63 -4.73 2.70 8.13
C TYR A 63 -4.21 1.73 9.19
N CYS A 64 -3.57 0.64 8.75
CA CYS A 64 -3.02 -0.47 9.55
C CYS A 64 -4.06 -1.34 10.29
N ARG A 65 -4.94 -0.76 11.11
CA ARG A 65 -6.02 -1.52 11.76
C ARG A 65 -7.17 -1.76 10.78
N GLY A 66 -7.77 -2.95 10.86
CA GLY A 66 -9.01 -3.24 10.16
C GLY A 66 -10.08 -2.24 10.59
N LEU A 67 -10.77 -1.66 9.60
CA LEU A 67 -11.89 -0.77 9.86
C LEU A 67 -13.06 -1.59 10.40
N VAL A 68 -13.80 -1.04 11.36
CA VAL A 68 -15.06 -1.64 11.84
C VAL A 68 -16.07 -1.70 10.70
N ILE A 69 -16.07 -0.68 9.84
CA ILE A 69 -16.88 -0.60 8.62
C ILE A 69 -15.95 -0.81 7.42
N PRO A 70 -16.21 -1.76 6.52
CA PRO A 70 -15.42 -1.92 5.29
C PRO A 70 -15.37 -0.62 4.48
N LEU A 71 -14.22 -0.36 3.84
CA LEU A 71 -13.90 0.90 3.15
C LEU A 71 -14.98 1.30 2.12
N GLU A 72 -15.51 0.33 1.36
CA GLU A 72 -16.54 0.57 0.35
C GLU A 72 -17.83 1.13 0.96
N HIS A 73 -18.22 0.61 2.13
CA HIS A 73 -19.41 1.06 2.84
C HIS A 73 -19.18 2.42 3.53
N GLU A 74 -17.96 2.68 3.99
CA GLU A 74 -17.58 3.99 4.52
C GLU A 74 -17.60 5.08 3.43
N GLU A 75 -17.09 4.77 2.23
CA GLU A 75 -17.07 5.70 1.09
C GLU A 75 -18.50 6.05 0.62
N THR A 76 -19.38 5.04 0.50
CA THR A 76 -20.78 5.25 0.14
C THR A 76 -21.53 6.09 1.19
N LEU A 77 -21.35 5.79 2.47
CA LEU A 77 -21.92 6.58 3.57
C LEU A 77 -21.41 8.02 3.55
N ALA A 78 -20.11 8.23 3.41
CA ALA A 78 -19.50 9.56 3.38
C ALA A 78 -20.00 10.40 2.19
N ASN A 79 -20.19 9.78 1.02
CA ASN A 79 -20.74 10.45 -0.14
C ASN A 79 -22.21 10.81 0.04
N GLY A 80 -23.02 9.93 0.65
CA GLY A 80 -24.40 10.22 1.03
C GLY A 80 -24.52 11.40 2.01
N LEU A 81 -23.66 11.45 3.02
CA LEU A 81 -23.65 12.58 3.96
C LEU A 81 -23.28 13.90 3.28
N LYS A 82 -22.37 13.88 2.29
CA LYS A 82 -22.03 15.07 1.49
C LYS A 82 -23.20 15.54 0.62
N THR A 83 -23.93 14.62 -0.02
CA THR A 83 -25.10 14.98 -0.83
C THR A 83 -26.24 15.52 0.03
N LEU A 84 -26.51 14.90 1.18
CA LEU A 84 -27.49 15.39 2.15
C LEU A 84 -27.16 16.78 2.67
N LYS A 85 -25.88 17.02 3.04
CA LYS A 85 -25.41 18.35 3.43
C LYS A 85 -25.63 19.38 2.33
N ARG A 86 -25.33 19.02 1.06
CA ARG A 86 -25.55 19.90 -0.10
C ARG A 86 -27.03 20.24 -0.29
N TRP A 87 -27.94 19.33 0.04
CA TRP A 87 -29.39 19.52 -0.04
C TRP A 87 -30.00 20.19 1.19
N GLY A 88 -29.20 20.58 2.19
CA GLY A 88 -29.67 21.25 3.41
C GLY A 88 -30.04 20.31 4.55
N PHE A 89 -29.91 19.00 4.38
CA PHE A 89 -30.18 17.99 5.41
C PHE A 89 -28.89 17.57 6.13
N GLY A 90 -28.23 18.52 6.79
CA GLY A 90 -27.01 18.24 7.54
C GLY A 90 -27.30 17.42 8.81
N LEU A 91 -26.72 16.22 8.90
CA LEU A 91 -26.77 15.39 10.11
C LEU A 91 -25.61 15.73 11.05
N SER A 92 -25.90 15.76 12.34
CA SER A 92 -24.90 15.87 13.41
C SER A 92 -24.18 14.54 13.63
N ARG A 93 -22.96 14.61 14.18
CA ARG A 93 -22.18 13.41 14.52
C ARG A 93 -22.95 12.43 15.42
N LYS A 94 -23.75 12.93 16.36
CA LYS A 94 -24.51 12.09 17.31
C LYS A 94 -25.56 11.25 16.59
N GLU A 95 -26.27 11.85 15.64
CA GLU A 95 -27.30 11.16 14.86
C GLU A 95 -26.69 10.09 13.96
N VAL A 96 -25.58 10.39 13.28
CA VAL A 96 -24.89 9.40 12.44
C VAL A 96 -24.42 8.20 13.26
N LEU A 97 -23.92 8.42 14.48
CA LEU A 97 -23.51 7.34 15.38
C LEU A 97 -24.69 6.51 15.91
N LEU A 98 -25.84 7.15 16.17
CA LEU A 98 -27.06 6.45 16.55
C LEU A 98 -27.45 5.42 15.47
N TYR A 99 -27.47 5.83 14.19
CA TYR A 99 -27.82 4.93 13.09
C TYR A 99 -26.81 3.81 12.82
N LEU A 100 -25.56 3.96 13.24
CA LEU A 100 -24.52 2.94 13.09
C LEU A 100 -24.48 1.93 14.25
N THR A 101 -25.20 2.20 15.35
CA THR A 101 -25.19 1.37 16.56
C THR A 101 -26.52 0.66 16.82
N MET A 102 -27.56 0.98 16.05
CA MET A 102 -28.83 0.24 15.98
C MET A 102 -28.70 -0.98 15.05
#